data_AF-A0A7I8EEY4-F1
#
_entry.id   AF-A0A7I8EEY4-F1
#
_cell.length_a   1.000
_cell.length_b   1.000
_cell.length_c   1.000
_cell.angle_alpha   90.00
_cell.angle_beta   90.00
_cell.angle_gamma   90.00
#
_symmetry.space_group_name_H-M   'P 1'
#
loop_
_entity.id
_entity.type
_entity.pdbx_description
1 polymer ?
#
loop_
_entity_poly.entity_id
_entity_poly.type
_entity_poly.pdbx_seq_one_letter_code
_entity_poly.pdbx_strand_id
1 'polypeptide(L)'
;MFIEEIFPVIKESVVTHDDTTYALVTTAVPGERKLAVIGNTIGFVGEKQEGDVLLCSLSVEHARVLRQRLTWLQPVPLGLRTSAGFGDRLGIATPGHVQAIGNTGVAPIFAQQSVRENTRIGRSPQQVLDDAMWGAFEAGWRGPWGADADHLKTLADIEPFVAAGYTFFTVDPGDYVDDAAETDDETTLRQKVEALPWGDLQSSFAETQQRYLKSFDLDTHSLSFDEPALLKGLAKYGAAVAHMARMTRRLQEVSGEQPFEMEISVDETGTTTALIEHFYIASELKRLQVPFVSLAPRFVGRFEKGVGYIGDVRELEENIAGHASIMRYFGNSYKLSLHTGSDKFVVYPLAMQYTDGLVHLKTAGTSYLEALRLIASIDTKLFREILDFARAHYETDRKTYHVSASLDKVPAASALTDEQLPDLLNQFDARQVLHVTFGSVLDTFGSQLRRNLDEQRTAYHAYIKTHFVRHLAPFATSPV
;
A
#
# COMPACT_ATOMS: atom_id res chain seq x y z
N MET A 1 5.42 23.71 30.11
CA MET A 1 5.11 23.38 31.51
C MET A 1 3.63 23.58 31.82
N PHE A 2 3.00 24.72 31.51
CA PHE A 2 1.58 24.97 31.87
C PHE A 2 0.52 24.06 31.21
N ILE A 3 0.72 23.57 29.97
CA ILE A 3 -0.27 22.70 29.31
C ILE A 3 -0.37 21.32 29.97
N GLU A 4 0.74 20.76 30.45
CA GLU A 4 0.78 19.42 31.05
C GLU A 4 -0.08 19.31 32.32
N GLU A 5 -0.36 20.44 33.00
CA GLU A 5 -1.19 20.47 34.21
C GLU A 5 -2.69 20.33 33.92
N ILE A 6 -3.14 20.60 32.69
CA ILE A 6 -4.57 20.58 32.31
C ILE A 6 -4.85 19.46 31.30
N PHE A 7 -3.95 19.24 30.33
CA PHE A 7 -4.08 18.20 29.32
C PHE A 7 -2.76 17.43 29.17
N PRO A 8 -2.75 16.09 29.30
CA PRO A 8 -1.53 15.32 29.08
C PRO A 8 -1.00 15.54 27.65
N VAL A 9 0.23 16.04 27.56
CA VAL A 9 0.93 16.29 26.30
C VAL A 9 1.56 14.99 25.82
N ILE A 10 1.37 14.65 24.54
CA ILE A 10 2.15 13.57 23.92
C ILE A 10 3.48 14.15 23.43
N LYS A 11 4.55 13.78 24.14
CA LYS A 11 5.84 14.48 24.14
C LYS A 11 6.53 14.46 22.78
N GLU A 12 6.38 13.36 22.05
CA GLU A 12 6.96 13.15 20.73
C GLU A 12 6.40 14.13 19.70
N SER A 13 5.18 14.62 19.89
CA SER A 13 4.52 15.57 18.99
C SER A 13 4.93 17.04 19.20
N VAL A 14 5.69 17.33 20.27
CA VAL A 14 6.06 18.72 20.59
C VAL A 14 7.08 19.24 19.59
N VAL A 15 6.74 20.32 18.89
CA VAL A 15 7.64 21.01 17.96
C VAL A 15 7.45 22.51 18.05
N THR A 16 8.57 23.25 17.99
CA THR A 16 8.55 24.71 17.79
C THR A 16 9.09 25.01 16.39
N HIS A 17 8.35 25.80 15.64
CA HIS A 17 8.70 26.28 14.30
C HIS A 17 8.17 27.69 14.12
N ASP A 18 9.02 28.62 13.64
CA ASP A 18 8.70 30.05 13.48
C ASP A 18 7.98 30.66 14.70
N ASP A 19 8.63 30.55 15.87
CA ASP A 19 8.14 31.03 17.17
C ASP A 19 6.75 30.52 17.58
N THR A 20 6.28 29.44 16.93
CA THR A 20 5.01 28.79 17.25
C THR A 20 5.26 27.36 17.70
N THR A 21 4.78 27.01 18.89
CA THR A 21 4.84 25.64 19.41
C THR A 21 3.54 24.92 19.11
N TYR A 22 3.66 23.72 18.56
CA TYR A 22 2.58 22.78 18.31
C TYR A 22 2.78 21.53 19.16
N ALA A 23 1.70 20.98 19.68
CA ALA A 23 1.71 19.68 20.35
C ALA A 23 0.33 19.02 20.25
N LEU A 24 0.28 17.70 20.21
CA LEU A 24 -0.94 16.96 20.50
C LEU A 24 -1.10 16.81 22.01
N VAL A 25 -2.35 16.94 22.45
CA VAL A 25 -2.77 16.67 23.82
C VAL A 25 -3.91 15.68 23.83
N THR A 26 -3.98 14.82 24.85
CA THR A 26 -5.12 13.93 25.07
C THR A 26 -6.18 14.60 25.95
N THR A 27 -7.44 14.22 25.77
CA THR A 27 -8.53 14.68 26.64
C THR A 27 -8.94 13.57 27.62
N ALA A 28 -9.97 13.84 28.42
CA ALA A 28 -10.57 12.82 29.28
C ALA A 28 -11.35 11.76 28.48
N VAL A 29 -11.66 12.01 27.20
CA VAL A 29 -12.33 11.05 26.31
C VAL A 29 -11.26 10.15 25.66
N PRO A 30 -11.32 8.82 25.86
CA PRO A 30 -10.35 7.91 25.25
C PRO A 30 -10.24 8.10 23.73
N GLY A 31 -9.01 8.21 23.23
CA GLY A 31 -8.72 8.39 21.80
C GLY A 31 -8.89 9.80 21.25
N GLU A 32 -9.61 10.67 21.97
CA GLU A 32 -9.75 12.06 21.57
C GLU A 32 -8.43 12.81 21.83
N ARG A 33 -7.96 13.46 20.76
CA ARG A 33 -6.77 14.29 20.76
C ARG A 33 -7.14 15.68 20.23
N LYS A 34 -6.49 16.70 20.77
CA LYS A 34 -6.57 18.08 20.26
C LYS A 34 -5.17 18.58 19.90
N LEU A 35 -5.09 19.52 18.97
CA LEU A 35 -3.87 20.24 18.65
C LEU A 35 -3.78 21.47 19.57
N ALA A 36 -2.75 21.55 20.38
CA ALA A 36 -2.37 22.75 21.10
C ALA A 36 -1.44 23.62 20.22
N VAL A 37 -1.78 24.90 20.10
CA VAL A 37 -0.98 25.91 19.37
C VAL A 37 -0.65 27.06 20.32
N ILE A 38 0.63 27.39 20.47
CA ILE A 38 1.13 28.50 21.29
C ILE A 38 1.97 29.41 20.39
N GLY A 39 1.65 30.70 20.32
CA GLY A 39 2.28 31.64 19.40
C GLY A 39 1.34 32.08 18.27
N ASN A 40 1.74 31.95 17.01
CA ASN A 40 0.90 32.37 15.88
C ASN A 40 -0.28 31.40 15.67
N THR A 41 -1.51 31.85 15.94
CA THR A 41 -2.73 31.04 15.80
C THR A 41 -3.49 31.24 14.49
N ILE A 42 -2.97 32.03 13.54
CA ILE A 42 -3.68 32.36 12.28
C ILE A 42 -4.05 31.09 11.49
N GLY A 43 -5.33 30.92 11.16
CA GLY A 43 -5.82 29.74 10.42
C GLY A 43 -6.20 28.56 11.30
N PHE A 44 -6.02 28.66 12.63
CA PHE A 44 -6.54 27.70 13.60
C PHE A 44 -7.76 28.28 14.33
N VAL A 45 -8.74 27.43 14.62
CA VAL A 45 -9.95 27.75 15.37
C VAL A 45 -10.10 26.76 16.52
N GLY A 46 -10.27 27.27 17.73
CA GLY A 46 -10.26 26.45 18.92
C GLY A 46 -10.63 27.18 20.20
N GLU A 47 -10.56 26.45 21.31
CA GLU A 47 -10.81 26.96 22.65
C GLU A 47 -9.53 27.56 23.21
N LYS A 48 -9.57 28.84 23.64
CA LYS A 48 -8.45 29.46 24.34
C LYS A 48 -8.38 28.96 25.77
N GLN A 49 -7.18 28.55 26.18
CA GLN A 49 -6.86 28.15 27.55
C GLN A 49 -5.91 29.18 28.18
N GLU A 50 -5.65 29.04 29.48
CA GLU A 50 -4.65 29.86 30.17
C GLU A 50 -3.26 29.75 29.53
N GLY A 51 -2.49 30.84 29.55
CA GLY A 51 -1.14 30.88 28.96
C GLY A 51 -1.11 31.01 27.43
N ASP A 52 -2.13 31.62 26.82
CA ASP A 52 -2.25 31.88 25.37
C ASP A 52 -2.20 30.62 24.48
N VAL A 53 -2.68 29.50 25.02
CA VAL A 53 -2.77 28.22 24.30
C VAL A 53 -4.11 28.13 23.58
N LEU A 54 -4.10 27.80 22.29
CA LEU A 54 -5.31 27.50 21.50
C LEU A 54 -5.44 25.99 21.29
N LEU A 55 -6.51 25.39 21.81
CA LEU A 55 -6.83 23.98 21.61
C LEU A 55 -7.80 23.79 20.44
N CYS A 56 -7.31 23.14 19.39
CA CYS A 56 -8.00 22.97 18.12
C CYS A 56 -8.39 21.50 17.93
N SER A 57 -9.52 21.24 17.27
CA SER A 57 -9.87 19.89 16.81
C SER A 57 -8.89 19.42 15.72
N LEU A 58 -8.79 18.10 15.50
CA LEU A 58 -8.00 17.54 14.40
C LEU A 58 -8.80 17.52 13.09
N SER A 59 -9.30 18.68 12.65
CA SER A 59 -10.11 18.81 11.43
C SER A 59 -9.25 18.87 10.15
N VAL A 60 -9.88 18.71 8.99
CA VAL A 60 -9.24 18.83 7.67
C VAL A 60 -8.62 20.21 7.48
N GLU A 61 -9.29 21.27 7.96
CA GLU A 61 -8.80 22.65 7.87
C GLU A 61 -7.53 22.84 8.70
N HIS A 62 -7.52 22.33 9.94
CA HIS A 62 -6.34 22.40 10.80
C HIS A 62 -5.20 21.52 10.28
N ALA A 63 -5.51 20.35 9.74
CA ALA A 63 -4.53 19.48 9.09
C ALA A 63 -3.87 20.19 7.90
N ARG A 64 -4.66 20.86 7.05
CA ARG A 64 -4.18 21.66 5.92
C ARG A 64 -3.28 22.81 6.38
N VAL A 65 -3.71 23.59 7.38
CA VAL A 65 -2.91 24.72 7.91
C VAL A 65 -1.61 24.21 8.54
N LEU A 66 -1.66 23.10 9.29
CA LEU A 66 -0.48 22.52 9.90
C LEU A 66 0.52 22.04 8.84
N ARG A 67 0.07 21.34 7.80
CA ARG A 67 0.93 20.93 6.67
C ARG A 67 1.54 22.10 5.91
N GLN A 68 0.83 23.23 5.81
CA GLN A 68 1.37 24.44 5.17
C GLN A 68 2.50 25.07 5.99
N ARG A 69 2.42 24.97 7.33
CA ARG A 69 3.43 25.54 8.24
C ARG A 69 4.59 24.59 8.53
N LEU A 70 4.29 23.30 8.67
CA LEU A 70 5.27 22.23 8.93
C LEU A 70 5.38 21.39 7.66
N THR A 71 6.18 21.85 6.70
CA THR A 71 6.19 21.29 5.34
C THR A 71 6.63 19.83 5.26
N TRP A 72 7.37 19.32 6.26
CA TRP A 72 7.70 17.88 6.36
C TRP A 72 6.47 16.99 6.63
N LEU A 73 5.34 17.56 7.03
CA LEU A 73 4.06 16.86 7.14
C LEU A 73 3.32 16.77 5.80
N GLN A 74 3.86 17.31 4.71
CA GLN A 74 3.35 17.07 3.36
C GLN A 74 3.98 15.78 2.83
N PRO A 75 3.20 14.87 2.21
CA PRO A 75 3.79 13.76 1.49
C PRO A 75 4.63 14.27 0.31
N VAL A 76 5.66 13.53 -0.05
CA VAL A 76 6.56 13.83 -1.17
C VAL A 76 6.80 12.57 -2.01
N PRO A 77 7.16 12.71 -3.29
CA PRO A 77 7.75 11.62 -4.06
C PRO A 77 9.01 11.05 -3.36
N LEU A 78 9.20 9.74 -3.39
CA LEU A 78 10.29 9.06 -2.67
C LEU A 78 11.37 8.49 -3.60
N GLY A 79 11.12 8.49 -4.89
CA GLY A 79 11.99 8.00 -5.94
C GLY A 79 12.30 6.51 -5.80
N LEU A 80 13.53 6.17 -6.14
CA LEU A 80 14.02 4.79 -6.19
C LEU A 80 14.53 4.26 -4.85
N ARG A 81 14.31 4.99 -3.75
CA ARG A 81 14.63 4.49 -2.40
C ARG A 81 13.85 3.21 -2.11
N THR A 82 14.50 2.24 -1.46
CA THR A 82 13.81 1.10 -0.85
C THR A 82 12.70 1.65 0.05
N SER A 83 11.47 1.18 -0.18
CA SER A 83 10.28 1.81 0.40
C SER A 83 9.26 0.79 0.86
N ALA A 84 8.45 1.16 1.84
CA ALA A 84 7.38 0.33 2.35
C ALA A 84 6.09 1.13 2.50
N GLY A 85 5.01 0.53 2.02
CA GLY A 85 3.62 0.94 2.17
C GLY A 85 3.01 0.43 3.46
N PHE A 86 2.47 1.34 4.25
CA PHE A 86 1.93 1.09 5.59
C PHE A 86 0.42 1.29 5.63
N GLY A 87 -0.31 0.50 4.85
CA GLY A 87 -1.76 0.62 4.78
C GLY A 87 -2.42 0.47 6.16
N ASP A 88 -3.38 1.34 6.42
CA ASP A 88 -4.07 1.44 7.71
C ASP A 88 -5.57 1.67 7.49
N ARG A 89 -6.34 0.59 7.66
CA ARG A 89 -7.80 0.59 7.54
C ARG A 89 -8.49 1.25 8.74
N LEU A 90 -7.79 1.47 9.85
CA LEU A 90 -8.34 1.97 11.12
C LEU A 90 -8.04 3.46 11.35
N GLY A 91 -7.01 4.00 10.71
CA GLY A 91 -6.60 5.41 10.82
C GLY A 91 -5.85 5.75 12.11
N ILE A 92 -5.29 4.76 12.80
CA ILE A 92 -4.62 4.92 14.11
C ILE A 92 -3.30 4.13 14.25
N ALA A 93 -2.84 3.45 13.20
CA ALA A 93 -1.67 2.57 13.22
C ALA A 93 -0.35 3.29 12.91
N THR A 94 -0.39 4.44 12.22
CA THR A 94 0.81 5.17 11.76
C THR A 94 1.86 5.44 12.85
N PRO A 95 1.52 5.80 14.10
CA PRO A 95 2.53 5.94 15.15
C PRO A 95 3.29 4.64 15.43
N GLY A 96 2.60 3.50 15.43
CA GLY A 96 3.23 2.18 15.51
C GLY A 96 4.11 1.88 14.29
N HIS A 97 3.68 2.30 13.10
CA HIS A 97 4.51 2.21 11.88
C HIS A 97 5.78 3.04 11.99
N VAL A 98 5.69 4.30 12.47
CA VAL A 98 6.86 5.16 12.74
C VAL A 98 7.83 4.50 13.71
N GLN A 99 7.31 3.91 14.80
CA GLN A 99 8.12 3.17 15.76
C GLN A 99 8.81 1.93 15.15
N ALA A 100 8.17 1.29 14.17
CA ALA A 100 8.73 0.13 13.46
C ALA A 100 9.85 0.52 12.48
N ILE A 101 9.67 1.64 11.78
CA ILE A 101 10.65 2.15 10.80
C ILE A 101 11.96 2.48 11.49
N GLY A 102 11.92 3.17 12.63
CA GLY A 102 13.11 3.56 13.39
C GLY A 102 14.24 4.08 12.49
N ASN A 103 15.41 3.42 12.55
CA ASN A 103 16.59 3.76 11.74
C ASN A 103 16.85 2.76 10.59
N THR A 104 15.82 2.10 10.06
CA THR A 104 15.98 1.09 8.99
C THR A 104 16.45 1.69 7.65
N GLY A 105 16.27 2.99 7.43
CA GLY A 105 16.57 3.65 6.15
C GLY A 105 15.48 3.50 5.09
N VAL A 106 14.48 2.63 5.33
CA VAL A 106 13.33 2.41 4.46
C VAL A 106 12.48 3.68 4.37
N ALA A 107 12.16 4.11 3.16
CA ALA A 107 11.32 5.28 2.91
C ALA A 107 9.83 4.92 3.12
N PRO A 108 9.10 5.59 4.02
CA PRO A 108 7.75 5.18 4.37
C PRO A 108 6.68 5.85 3.50
N ILE A 109 5.70 5.06 3.08
CA ILE A 109 4.43 5.54 2.55
C ILE A 109 3.36 5.28 3.62
N PHE A 110 3.07 6.30 4.44
CA PHE A 110 2.15 6.17 5.59
C PHE A 110 0.69 6.22 5.19
N ALA A 111 0.34 7.03 4.18
CA ALA A 111 -1.01 7.06 3.64
C ALA A 111 -1.08 6.10 2.47
N GLN A 112 -1.62 4.90 2.68
CA GLN A 112 -1.86 3.95 1.61
C GLN A 112 -3.21 3.27 1.84
N GLN A 113 -4.11 3.38 0.87
CA GLN A 113 -5.36 2.63 0.89
C GLN A 113 -5.90 2.52 -0.53
N SER A 114 -6.39 1.34 -0.91
CA SER A 114 -6.97 1.14 -2.24
C SER A 114 -8.35 1.78 -2.40
N VAL A 115 -8.75 2.11 -3.63
CA VAL A 115 -10.12 2.58 -3.94
C VAL A 115 -11.18 1.60 -3.42
N ARG A 116 -10.90 0.29 -3.58
CA ARG A 116 -11.74 -0.80 -3.06
C ARG A 116 -11.88 -0.75 -1.54
N GLU A 117 -10.80 -0.52 -0.81
CA GLU A 117 -10.83 -0.39 0.65
C GLU A 117 -11.57 0.86 1.07
N ASN A 118 -11.25 2.04 0.51
CA ASN A 118 -11.96 3.30 0.74
C ASN A 118 -13.48 3.14 0.64
N THR A 119 -13.93 2.55 -0.47
CA THR A 119 -15.37 2.29 -0.73
C THR A 119 -15.96 1.34 0.31
N ARG A 120 -15.25 0.28 0.67
CA ARG A 120 -15.74 -0.77 1.58
C ARG A 120 -15.92 -0.30 3.02
N ILE A 121 -15.07 0.61 3.49
CA ILE A 121 -15.11 1.11 4.88
C ILE A 121 -15.54 2.58 4.98
N GLY A 122 -16.05 3.16 3.88
CA GLY A 122 -16.59 4.52 3.86
C GLY A 122 -15.57 5.61 4.20
N ARG A 123 -14.30 5.43 3.84
CA ARG A 123 -13.24 6.41 4.07
C ARG A 123 -12.87 7.13 2.78
N SER A 124 -12.70 8.44 2.86
CA SER A 124 -12.23 9.29 1.76
C SER A 124 -10.69 9.35 1.70
N PRO A 125 -10.10 9.65 0.53
CA PRO A 125 -8.66 9.90 0.41
C PRO A 125 -8.15 10.97 1.39
N GLN A 126 -8.93 12.03 1.61
CA GLN A 126 -8.59 13.10 2.55
C GLN A 126 -8.44 12.57 3.99
N GLN A 127 -9.37 11.73 4.45
CA GLN A 127 -9.29 11.12 5.78
C GLN A 127 -8.07 10.21 5.93
N VAL A 128 -7.76 9.41 4.91
CA VAL A 128 -6.58 8.53 4.94
C VAL A 128 -5.29 9.35 5.04
N LEU A 129 -5.16 10.42 4.26
CA LEU A 129 -4.01 11.32 4.32
C LEU A 129 -3.91 12.03 5.68
N ASP A 130 -5.01 12.56 6.19
CA ASP A 130 -5.02 13.29 7.46
C ASP A 130 -4.70 12.37 8.64
N ASP A 131 -5.27 11.16 8.68
CA ASP A 131 -4.98 10.17 9.73
C ASP A 131 -3.48 9.79 9.75
N ALA A 132 -2.90 9.56 8.57
CA ALA A 132 -1.47 9.28 8.44
C ALA A 132 -0.61 10.48 8.87
N MET A 133 -0.96 11.68 8.43
CA MET A 133 -0.25 12.91 8.81
C MET A 133 -0.29 13.14 10.33
N TRP A 134 -1.47 13.00 10.95
CA TRP A 134 -1.61 13.15 12.39
C TRP A 134 -0.84 12.08 13.16
N GLY A 135 -0.81 10.85 12.66
CA GLY A 135 -0.03 9.78 13.26
C GLY A 135 1.48 10.00 13.13
N ALA A 136 1.95 10.53 12.01
CA ALA A 136 3.34 10.92 11.79
C ALA A 136 3.75 12.09 12.70
N PHE A 137 2.90 13.12 12.79
CA PHE A 137 3.08 14.25 13.69
C PHE A 137 3.13 13.79 15.15
N GLU A 138 2.21 12.91 15.55
CA GLU A 138 2.18 12.39 16.91
C GLU A 138 3.48 11.68 17.30
N ALA A 139 3.99 10.84 16.41
CA ALA A 139 5.20 10.07 16.66
C ALA A 139 6.49 10.87 16.44
N GLY A 140 6.40 12.19 16.22
CA GLY A 140 7.55 13.07 16.02
C GLY A 140 8.30 12.86 14.71
N TRP A 141 7.66 12.26 13.70
CA TRP A 141 8.28 12.03 12.39
C TRP A 141 8.52 13.35 11.65
N ARG A 142 9.76 13.52 11.17
CA ARG A 142 10.18 14.71 10.40
C ARG A 142 10.86 14.38 9.06
N GLY A 143 10.95 13.09 8.73
CA GLY A 143 11.53 12.64 7.47
C GLY A 143 10.56 12.77 6.29
N PRO A 144 11.05 12.62 5.05
CA PRO A 144 10.17 12.47 3.89
C PRO A 144 9.31 11.21 4.03
N TRP A 145 8.05 11.31 3.61
CA TRP A 145 7.10 10.20 3.58
C TRP A 145 6.18 10.35 2.36
N GLY A 146 5.58 9.25 1.90
CA GLY A 146 4.72 9.22 0.71
C GLY A 146 3.25 8.98 1.03
N ALA A 147 2.40 9.30 0.05
CA ALA A 147 0.98 8.97 0.04
C ALA A 147 0.61 8.27 -1.27
N ASP A 148 0.17 7.01 -1.20
CA ASP A 148 -0.12 6.12 -2.32
C ASP A 148 -1.63 5.90 -2.52
N ALA A 149 -2.09 6.32 -3.70
CA ALA A 149 -3.41 6.03 -4.24
C ALA A 149 -3.36 4.63 -4.87
N ASP A 150 -3.68 3.63 -4.05
CA ASP A 150 -3.46 2.22 -4.40
C ASP A 150 -4.58 1.66 -5.30
N HIS A 151 -4.21 0.80 -6.26
CA HIS A 151 -5.11 0.16 -7.24
C HIS A 151 -6.11 1.10 -7.94
N LEU A 152 -5.63 2.19 -8.54
CA LEU A 152 -6.44 3.04 -9.42
C LEU A 152 -6.72 2.33 -10.75
N LYS A 153 -8.00 2.12 -11.05
CA LYS A 153 -8.44 1.46 -12.29
C LYS A 153 -9.06 2.41 -13.32
N THR A 154 -9.62 3.54 -12.86
CA THR A 154 -10.36 4.44 -13.74
C THR A 154 -9.84 5.86 -13.65
N LEU A 155 -10.03 6.63 -14.73
CA LEU A 155 -9.63 8.05 -14.77
C LEU A 155 -10.39 8.90 -13.75
N ALA A 156 -11.61 8.49 -13.39
CA ALA A 156 -12.45 9.21 -12.43
C ALA A 156 -11.91 9.12 -11.00
N ASP A 157 -11.19 8.05 -10.68
CA ASP A 157 -10.63 7.86 -9.34
C ASP A 157 -9.46 8.80 -9.06
N ILE A 158 -8.80 9.39 -10.07
CA ILE A 158 -7.58 10.19 -9.90
C ILE A 158 -7.82 11.47 -9.08
N GLU A 159 -8.86 12.23 -9.44
CA GLU A 159 -9.03 13.61 -8.98
C GLU A 159 -9.18 13.75 -7.46
N PRO A 160 -9.96 12.90 -6.75
CA PRO A 160 -10.02 12.93 -5.30
C PRO A 160 -8.68 12.73 -4.59
N PHE A 161 -7.78 11.90 -5.14
CA PHE A 161 -6.46 11.66 -4.54
C PHE A 161 -5.50 12.81 -4.82
N VAL A 162 -5.50 13.34 -6.05
CA VAL A 162 -4.70 14.55 -6.36
C VAL A 162 -5.15 15.72 -5.49
N ALA A 163 -6.46 15.95 -5.36
CA ALA A 163 -7.02 17.01 -4.52
C ALA A 163 -6.65 16.88 -3.04
N ALA A 164 -6.57 15.65 -2.53
CA ALA A 164 -6.12 15.40 -1.15
C ALA A 164 -4.62 15.68 -0.98
N GLY A 165 -3.81 15.51 -2.03
CA GLY A 165 -2.36 15.75 -2.02
C GLY A 165 -1.52 14.46 -2.07
N TYR A 166 -2.03 13.40 -2.70
CA TYR A 166 -1.26 12.17 -2.90
C TYR A 166 -0.10 12.39 -3.88
N THR A 167 1.01 11.68 -3.66
CA THR A 167 2.26 11.83 -4.43
C THR A 167 2.68 10.57 -5.17
N PHE A 168 2.03 9.45 -4.91
CA PHE A 168 2.30 8.16 -5.50
C PHE A 168 0.98 7.56 -6.00
N PHE A 169 0.94 7.11 -7.25
CA PHE A 169 -0.28 6.65 -7.90
C PHE A 169 -0.06 5.27 -8.49
N THR A 170 -0.69 4.25 -7.91
CA THR A 170 -0.59 2.88 -8.39
C THR A 170 -1.72 2.60 -9.37
N VAL A 171 -1.37 2.45 -10.64
CA VAL A 171 -2.32 2.12 -11.70
C VAL A 171 -2.41 0.61 -11.85
N ASP A 172 -3.64 0.12 -11.70
CA ASP A 172 -4.03 -1.26 -11.95
C ASP A 172 -4.79 -1.31 -13.29
N PRO A 173 -4.16 -1.78 -14.38
CA PRO A 173 -4.76 -1.89 -15.70
C PRO A 173 -5.50 -3.22 -15.86
N GLY A 174 -5.70 -4.01 -14.81
CA GLY A 174 -6.05 -5.44 -14.88
C GLY A 174 -7.30 -5.72 -15.72
N ASP A 175 -8.28 -4.81 -15.71
CA ASP A 175 -9.49 -4.89 -16.53
C ASP A 175 -9.22 -4.80 -18.05
N TYR A 176 -8.02 -4.38 -18.44
CA TYR A 176 -7.52 -4.30 -19.81
C TYR A 176 -6.45 -5.34 -20.14
N VAL A 177 -6.17 -6.27 -19.22
CA VAL A 177 -5.30 -7.43 -19.46
C VAL A 177 -6.16 -8.59 -19.97
N ASP A 178 -5.83 -9.12 -21.13
CA ASP A 178 -6.58 -10.22 -21.74
C ASP A 178 -5.91 -11.57 -21.44
N ASP A 179 -6.26 -12.18 -20.32
CA ASP A 179 -5.70 -13.47 -19.89
C ASP A 179 -6.00 -14.62 -20.87
N ALA A 180 -7.03 -14.51 -21.73
CA ALA A 180 -7.33 -15.56 -22.71
C ALA A 180 -6.23 -15.68 -23.78
N ALA A 181 -5.48 -14.60 -24.03
CA ALA A 181 -4.33 -14.59 -24.94
C ALA A 181 -3.24 -15.62 -24.58
N GLU A 182 -3.24 -16.13 -23.35
CA GLU A 182 -2.32 -17.20 -22.95
C GLU A 182 -2.52 -18.49 -23.76
N THR A 183 -3.77 -18.79 -24.12
CA THR A 183 -4.18 -20.05 -24.76
C THR A 183 -4.81 -19.88 -26.14
N ASP A 184 -5.04 -18.65 -26.59
CA ASP A 184 -5.63 -18.36 -27.90
C ASP A 184 -4.74 -18.84 -29.06
N ASP A 185 -5.39 -19.18 -30.18
CA ASP A 185 -4.70 -19.48 -31.43
C ASP A 185 -4.14 -18.22 -32.11
N GLU A 186 -3.21 -18.42 -33.05
CA GLU A 186 -2.55 -17.32 -33.77
C GLU A 186 -3.53 -16.40 -34.51
N THR A 187 -4.61 -16.96 -35.08
CA THR A 187 -5.59 -16.15 -35.83
C THR A 187 -6.31 -15.18 -34.90
N THR A 188 -6.70 -15.68 -33.72
CA THR A 188 -7.35 -14.90 -32.66
C THR A 188 -6.40 -13.85 -32.10
N LEU A 189 -5.13 -14.21 -31.85
CA LEU A 189 -4.11 -13.27 -31.40
C LEU A 189 -3.91 -12.13 -32.39
N ARG A 190 -3.83 -12.42 -33.70
CA ARG A 190 -3.70 -11.39 -34.74
C ARG A 190 -4.90 -10.45 -34.76
N GLN A 191 -6.13 -10.97 -34.65
CA GLN A 191 -7.34 -10.14 -34.57
C GLN A 191 -7.33 -9.22 -33.35
N LYS A 192 -6.90 -9.72 -32.18
CA LYS A 192 -6.75 -8.91 -30.96
C LYS A 192 -5.73 -7.80 -31.16
N VAL A 193 -4.58 -8.11 -31.78
CA VAL A 193 -3.51 -7.15 -32.07
C VAL A 193 -3.95 -6.09 -33.09
N GLU A 194 -4.70 -6.46 -34.12
CA GLU A 194 -5.30 -5.52 -35.08
C GLU A 194 -6.27 -4.54 -34.41
N ALA A 195 -7.02 -5.01 -33.40
CA ALA A 195 -7.99 -4.22 -32.65
C ALA A 195 -7.39 -3.33 -31.55
N LEU A 196 -6.07 -3.39 -31.31
CA LEU A 196 -5.43 -2.58 -30.28
C LEU A 196 -5.60 -1.07 -30.54
N PRO A 197 -5.69 -0.25 -29.49
CA PRO A 197 -5.79 1.21 -29.60
C PRO A 197 -4.43 1.82 -30.00
N TRP A 198 -3.98 1.57 -31.23
CA TRP A 198 -2.69 1.99 -31.76
C TRP A 198 -2.43 3.49 -31.67
N GLY A 199 -3.49 4.32 -31.70
CA GLY A 199 -3.39 5.77 -31.48
C GLY A 199 -2.93 6.13 -30.06
N ASP A 200 -3.48 5.47 -29.03
CA ASP A 200 -3.03 5.67 -27.64
C ASP A 200 -1.62 5.11 -27.40
N LEU A 201 -1.29 4.04 -28.12
CA LEU A 201 0.06 3.46 -28.15
C LEU A 201 1.03 4.30 -28.97
N GLN A 202 0.61 5.32 -29.74
CA GLN A 202 1.52 6.14 -30.57
C GLN A 202 2.50 5.29 -31.41
N SER A 203 1.99 4.21 -32.01
CA SER A 203 2.78 3.24 -32.78
C SER A 203 1.85 2.48 -33.73
N SER A 204 2.44 1.66 -34.60
CA SER A 204 1.76 0.65 -35.41
C SER A 204 2.30 -0.75 -35.12
N PHE A 205 1.58 -1.79 -35.56
CA PHE A 205 2.06 -3.17 -35.44
C PHE A 205 3.40 -3.38 -36.17
N ALA A 206 3.57 -2.81 -37.36
CA ALA A 206 4.80 -2.92 -38.14
C ALA A 206 6.02 -2.31 -37.42
N GLU A 207 5.86 -1.12 -36.81
CA GLU A 207 6.93 -0.51 -36.00
C GLU A 207 7.24 -1.32 -34.75
N THR A 208 6.22 -1.87 -34.11
CA THR A 208 6.38 -2.77 -32.96
C THR A 208 7.15 -4.04 -33.36
N GLN A 209 6.84 -4.66 -34.50
CA GLN A 209 7.60 -5.79 -35.02
C GLN A 209 9.08 -5.43 -35.24
N GLN A 210 9.37 -4.28 -35.85
CA GLN A 210 10.75 -3.81 -36.03
C GLN A 210 11.49 -3.58 -34.71
N ARG A 211 10.78 -3.11 -33.67
CA ARG A 211 11.38 -2.91 -32.34
C ARG A 211 11.68 -4.23 -31.65
N TYR A 212 10.77 -5.19 -31.71
CA TYR A 212 10.79 -6.35 -30.82
C TYR A 212 11.27 -7.66 -31.46
N LEU A 213 11.03 -7.95 -32.75
CA LEU A 213 11.37 -9.25 -33.37
C LEU A 213 12.88 -9.47 -33.52
N LYS A 214 13.55 -9.66 -32.38
CA LYS A 214 14.98 -9.84 -32.20
C LYS A 214 15.25 -10.39 -30.79
N SER A 215 16.52 -10.63 -30.52
CA SER A 215 17.01 -10.98 -29.18
C SER A 215 17.53 -9.74 -28.45
N PHE A 216 17.29 -9.71 -27.15
CA PHE A 216 17.80 -8.71 -26.22
C PHE A 216 18.72 -9.41 -25.22
N ASP A 217 19.99 -9.00 -25.20
CA ASP A 217 20.94 -9.54 -24.24
C ASP A 217 20.70 -8.89 -22.88
N LEU A 218 20.25 -9.72 -21.93
CA LEU A 218 20.22 -9.40 -20.50
C LEU A 218 21.51 -9.97 -19.88
N ASP A 219 21.82 -9.60 -18.64
CA ASP A 219 23.14 -9.88 -18.05
C ASP A 219 23.53 -11.37 -18.06
N THR A 220 22.61 -12.25 -17.65
CA THR A 220 22.88 -13.69 -17.49
C THR A 220 22.16 -14.56 -18.53
N HIS A 221 21.32 -13.98 -19.38
CA HIS A 221 20.51 -14.70 -20.36
C HIS A 221 20.05 -13.78 -21.49
N SER A 222 19.63 -14.34 -22.62
CA SER A 222 19.07 -13.57 -23.74
C SER A 222 17.56 -13.76 -23.80
N LEU A 223 16.82 -12.68 -24.03
CA LEU A 223 15.37 -12.68 -24.17
C LEU A 223 15.03 -12.50 -25.65
N SER A 224 14.48 -13.53 -26.29
CA SER A 224 14.15 -13.50 -27.72
C SER A 224 12.65 -13.37 -27.93
N PHE A 225 12.24 -12.40 -28.75
CA PHE A 225 10.87 -12.27 -29.23
C PHE A 225 10.80 -12.87 -30.64
N ASP A 226 10.09 -14.00 -30.75
CA ASP A 226 9.57 -14.45 -32.03
C ASP A 226 8.16 -13.87 -32.27
N GLU A 227 7.60 -14.13 -33.45
CA GLU A 227 6.29 -13.60 -33.81
C GLU A 227 5.16 -14.12 -32.90
N PRO A 228 5.08 -15.43 -32.56
CA PRO A 228 4.09 -15.92 -31.61
C PRO A 228 4.17 -15.26 -30.23
N ALA A 229 5.36 -15.12 -29.67
CA ALA A 229 5.54 -14.50 -28.36
C ALA A 229 5.19 -13.00 -28.39
N LEU A 230 5.55 -12.29 -29.47
CA LEU A 230 5.17 -10.89 -29.64
C LEU A 230 3.64 -10.73 -29.76
N LEU A 231 2.98 -11.54 -30.59
CA LEU A 231 1.53 -11.51 -30.76
C LEU A 231 0.80 -11.77 -29.44
N LYS A 232 1.24 -12.79 -28.68
CA LYS A 232 0.72 -13.09 -27.34
C LYS A 232 0.88 -11.90 -26.39
N GLY A 233 2.10 -11.36 -26.27
CA GLY A 233 2.37 -10.22 -25.38
C GLY A 233 1.55 -8.97 -25.73
N LEU A 234 1.40 -8.68 -27.02
CA LEU A 234 0.59 -7.55 -27.52
C LEU A 234 -0.91 -7.77 -27.28
N ALA A 235 -1.44 -8.94 -27.59
CA ALA A 235 -2.84 -9.26 -27.36
C ALA A 235 -3.19 -9.17 -25.87
N LYS A 236 -2.29 -9.64 -25.00
CA LYS A 236 -2.49 -9.68 -23.55
C LYS A 236 -2.36 -8.31 -22.88
N TYR A 237 -1.34 -7.52 -23.22
CA TYR A 237 -1.01 -6.27 -22.50
C TYR A 237 -1.10 -4.98 -23.33
N GLY A 238 -1.34 -5.05 -24.64
CA GLY A 238 -1.40 -3.85 -25.49
C GLY A 238 -2.46 -2.86 -25.04
N ALA A 239 -3.67 -3.34 -24.71
CA ALA A 239 -4.75 -2.50 -24.20
C ALA A 239 -4.44 -1.95 -22.79
N ALA A 240 -3.78 -2.74 -21.94
CA ALA A 240 -3.31 -2.33 -20.62
C ALA A 240 -2.29 -1.19 -20.69
N VAL A 241 -1.27 -1.30 -21.55
CA VAL A 241 -0.27 -0.23 -21.78
C VAL A 241 -0.94 1.05 -22.28
N ALA A 242 -1.89 0.94 -23.21
CA ALA A 242 -2.66 2.09 -23.68
C ALA A 242 -3.48 2.75 -22.56
N HIS A 243 -4.07 1.96 -21.67
CA HIS A 243 -4.77 2.48 -20.49
C HIS A 243 -3.83 3.20 -19.52
N MET A 244 -2.65 2.65 -19.23
CA MET A 244 -1.64 3.32 -18.40
C MET A 244 -1.22 4.67 -18.98
N ALA A 245 -1.08 4.76 -20.31
CA ALA A 245 -0.79 6.02 -20.99
C ALA A 245 -1.94 7.04 -20.84
N ARG A 246 -3.21 6.60 -20.91
CA ARG A 246 -4.37 7.46 -20.62
C ARG A 246 -4.39 7.94 -19.17
N MET A 247 -4.14 7.05 -18.21
CA MET A 247 -4.05 7.38 -16.78
C MET A 247 -2.93 8.40 -16.52
N THR A 248 -1.77 8.22 -17.16
CA THR A 248 -0.63 9.15 -17.07
C THR A 248 -1.01 10.54 -17.55
N ARG A 249 -1.64 10.65 -18.72
CA ARG A 249 -2.07 11.96 -19.27
C ARG A 249 -3.08 12.63 -18.34
N ARG A 250 -4.07 11.90 -17.84
CA ARG A 250 -5.05 12.44 -16.89
C ARG A 250 -4.38 12.89 -15.58
N LEU A 251 -3.42 12.14 -15.06
CA LEU A 251 -2.64 12.54 -13.88
C LEU A 251 -1.86 13.83 -14.15
N GLN A 252 -1.17 13.94 -15.29
CA GLN A 252 -0.46 15.16 -15.66
C GLN A 252 -1.40 16.38 -15.78
N GLU A 253 -2.58 16.19 -16.35
CA GLU A 253 -3.60 17.24 -16.48
C GLU A 253 -4.11 17.73 -15.11
N VAL A 254 -4.37 16.81 -14.17
CA VAL A 254 -4.98 17.15 -12.87
C VAL A 254 -3.93 17.61 -11.85
N SER A 255 -2.74 17.02 -11.85
CA SER A 255 -1.65 17.37 -10.93
C SER A 255 -1.00 18.72 -11.26
N GLY A 256 -1.08 19.17 -12.52
CA GLY A 256 -0.43 20.39 -12.97
C GLY A 256 1.08 20.34 -12.75
N GLU A 257 1.63 21.27 -11.96
CA GLU A 257 3.06 21.33 -11.63
C GLU A 257 3.46 20.48 -10.40
N GLN A 258 2.49 19.87 -9.71
CA GLN A 258 2.79 19.06 -8.52
C GLN A 258 3.50 17.76 -8.94
N PRO A 259 4.68 17.46 -8.35
CA PRO A 259 5.41 16.27 -8.69
C PRO A 259 4.69 15.02 -8.16
N PHE A 260 4.65 13.98 -8.98
CA PHE A 260 4.10 12.69 -8.61
C PHE A 260 4.91 11.56 -9.22
N GLU A 261 4.76 10.38 -8.65
CA GLU A 261 5.34 9.13 -9.12
C GLU A 261 4.24 8.12 -9.42
N MET A 262 4.48 7.26 -10.41
CA MET A 262 3.56 6.18 -10.73
C MET A 262 4.14 4.82 -10.37
N GLU A 263 3.27 3.92 -9.98
CA GLU A 263 3.52 2.48 -9.98
C GLU A 263 2.57 1.80 -10.94
N ILE A 264 3.08 0.76 -11.59
CA ILE A 264 2.28 -0.10 -12.47
C ILE A 264 2.12 -1.45 -11.81
N SER A 265 0.88 -1.84 -11.49
CA SER A 265 0.56 -3.11 -10.86
C SER A 265 -0.14 -4.03 -11.85
N VAL A 266 0.42 -5.20 -12.09
CA VAL A 266 -0.20 -6.30 -12.87
C VAL A 266 -0.17 -7.60 -12.07
N ASP A 267 -0.17 -7.51 -10.73
CA ASP A 267 -0.10 -8.66 -9.83
C ASP A 267 -1.44 -9.40 -9.68
N GLU A 268 -2.57 -8.68 -9.84
CA GLU A 268 -3.92 -9.24 -9.75
C GLU A 268 -4.42 -9.89 -11.08
N THR A 269 -3.56 -10.07 -12.10
CA THR A 269 -3.92 -10.75 -13.37
C THR A 269 -4.16 -12.25 -13.20
N GLY A 270 -4.82 -12.91 -14.16
CA GLY A 270 -5.09 -14.36 -14.09
C GLY A 270 -3.84 -15.23 -14.28
N THR A 271 -2.83 -14.72 -14.98
CA THR A 271 -1.63 -15.47 -15.39
C THR A 271 -0.35 -14.78 -14.95
N THR A 272 0.66 -15.58 -14.55
CA THR A 272 2.00 -15.09 -14.18
C THR A 272 2.56 -14.16 -15.25
N THR A 273 3.15 -13.04 -14.83
CA THR A 273 3.79 -12.10 -15.76
C THR A 273 5.07 -12.73 -16.31
N ALA A 274 5.07 -13.12 -17.58
CA ALA A 274 6.26 -13.67 -18.23
C ALA A 274 7.36 -12.60 -18.36
N LEU A 275 8.62 -13.02 -18.44
CA LEU A 275 9.75 -12.08 -18.60
C LEU A 275 9.61 -11.23 -19.88
N ILE A 276 9.12 -11.82 -20.96
CA ILE A 276 8.86 -11.13 -22.23
C ILE A 276 7.78 -10.04 -22.10
N GLU A 277 6.77 -10.29 -21.26
CA GLU A 277 5.67 -9.38 -20.98
C GLU A 277 6.16 -8.21 -20.10
N HIS A 278 6.93 -8.50 -19.04
CA HIS A 278 7.58 -7.44 -18.24
C HIS A 278 8.44 -6.56 -19.14
N PHE A 279 9.30 -7.14 -19.98
CA PHE A 279 10.16 -6.38 -20.89
C PHE A 279 9.35 -5.48 -21.83
N TYR A 280 8.30 -6.02 -22.44
CA TYR A 280 7.39 -5.26 -23.31
C TYR A 280 6.75 -4.09 -22.56
N ILE A 281 6.15 -4.34 -21.39
CA ILE A 281 5.49 -3.31 -20.56
C ILE A 281 6.48 -2.20 -20.21
N ALA A 282 7.64 -2.54 -19.62
CA ALA A 282 8.64 -1.55 -19.21
C ALA A 282 9.17 -0.74 -20.39
N SER A 283 9.42 -1.39 -21.53
CA SER A 283 9.88 -0.73 -22.76
C SER A 283 8.85 0.26 -23.30
N GLU A 284 7.59 -0.14 -23.42
CA GLU A 284 6.55 0.72 -23.98
C GLU A 284 6.17 1.86 -23.03
N LEU A 285 6.17 1.64 -21.72
CA LEU A 285 5.98 2.70 -20.73
C LEU A 285 7.06 3.77 -20.84
N LYS A 286 8.32 3.38 -21.01
CA LYS A 286 9.42 4.32 -21.27
C LYS A 286 9.24 5.07 -22.58
N ARG A 287 8.86 4.37 -23.65
CA ARG A 287 8.61 4.99 -24.96
C ARG A 287 7.48 6.03 -24.90
N LEU A 288 6.42 5.71 -24.15
CA LEU A 288 5.27 6.57 -23.90
C LEU A 288 5.51 7.62 -22.81
N GLN A 289 6.74 7.71 -22.28
CA GLN A 289 7.16 8.70 -21.27
C GLN A 289 6.33 8.64 -19.98
N VAL A 290 5.90 7.44 -19.58
CA VAL A 290 5.22 7.24 -18.29
C VAL A 290 6.25 7.38 -17.16
N PRO A 291 6.04 8.26 -16.15
CA PRO A 291 6.97 8.50 -15.06
C PRO A 291 6.81 7.45 -13.94
N PHE A 292 6.98 6.17 -14.28
CA PHE A 292 6.86 5.09 -13.30
C PHE A 292 8.17 4.87 -12.53
N VAL A 293 8.07 4.65 -11.23
CA VAL A 293 9.18 4.37 -10.31
C VAL A 293 9.16 2.95 -9.75
N SER A 294 8.09 2.20 -10.01
CA SER A 294 7.99 0.79 -9.66
C SER A 294 7.01 0.01 -10.54
N LEU A 295 7.24 -1.30 -10.62
CA LEU A 295 6.38 -2.25 -11.33
C LEU A 295 6.15 -3.47 -10.43
N ALA A 296 4.89 -3.84 -10.22
CA ALA A 296 4.48 -5.05 -9.51
C ALA A 296 4.03 -6.13 -10.50
N PRO A 297 4.88 -7.10 -10.86
CA PRO A 297 4.46 -8.22 -11.68
C PRO A 297 3.66 -9.24 -10.85
N ARG A 298 2.91 -10.10 -11.53
CA ARG A 298 2.41 -11.33 -10.93
C ARG A 298 3.51 -12.38 -10.94
N PHE A 299 4.09 -12.64 -9.77
CA PHE A 299 5.11 -13.68 -9.58
C PHE A 299 4.53 -15.10 -9.73
N VAL A 300 5.43 -16.06 -9.96
CA VAL A 300 5.13 -17.49 -9.82
C VAL A 300 4.64 -17.85 -8.41
N GLY A 301 3.99 -19.01 -8.29
CA GLY A 301 3.34 -19.43 -7.04
C GLY A 301 2.12 -18.59 -6.72
N ARG A 302 1.80 -18.44 -5.42
CA ARG A 302 0.65 -17.65 -4.95
C ARG A 302 1.01 -16.71 -3.81
N PHE A 303 0.58 -15.47 -3.97
CA PHE A 303 0.68 -14.40 -2.99
C PHE A 303 -0.71 -14.12 -2.41
N GLU A 304 -1.17 -14.97 -1.49
CA GLU A 304 -2.49 -14.80 -0.87
C GLU A 304 -2.42 -13.84 0.33
N LYS A 305 -3.52 -13.13 0.61
CA LYS A 305 -3.59 -12.13 1.68
C LYS A 305 -3.42 -12.80 3.05
N GLY A 306 -2.65 -12.17 3.95
CA GLY A 306 -2.52 -12.58 5.35
C GLY A 306 -1.68 -13.83 5.62
N VAL A 307 -1.00 -14.43 4.63
CA VAL A 307 -0.22 -15.67 4.82
C VAL A 307 1.14 -15.60 4.11
N GLY A 308 2.00 -16.59 4.36
CA GLY A 308 3.27 -16.74 3.67
C GLY A 308 3.12 -17.05 2.18
N TYR A 309 4.25 -17.03 1.45
CA TYR A 309 4.30 -17.46 0.06
C TYR A 309 3.94 -18.95 -0.07
N ILE A 310 3.21 -19.30 -1.14
CA ILE A 310 2.80 -20.68 -1.45
C ILE A 310 3.34 -21.05 -2.84
N GLY A 311 4.33 -21.93 -2.90
CA GLY A 311 4.93 -22.40 -4.15
C GLY A 311 6.36 -22.91 -3.95
N ASP A 312 7.05 -23.21 -5.04
CA ASP A 312 8.48 -23.54 -5.01
C ASP A 312 9.29 -22.24 -4.83
N VAL A 313 10.16 -22.20 -3.82
CA VAL A 313 11.00 -21.05 -3.51
C VAL A 313 12.12 -20.89 -4.53
N ARG A 314 12.63 -21.99 -5.10
CA ARG A 314 13.66 -21.93 -6.15
C ARG A 314 13.09 -21.39 -7.45
N GLU A 315 11.87 -21.79 -7.81
CA GLU A 315 11.17 -21.22 -8.96
C GLU A 315 10.92 -19.71 -8.77
N LEU A 316 10.54 -19.29 -7.55
CA LEU A 316 10.39 -17.88 -7.21
C LEU A 316 11.71 -17.12 -7.31
N GLU A 317 12.81 -17.68 -6.82
CA GLU A 317 14.15 -17.10 -6.92
C GLU A 317 14.55 -16.87 -8.37
N GLU A 318 14.41 -17.88 -9.23
CA GLU A 318 14.68 -17.80 -10.67
C GLU A 318 13.80 -16.72 -11.35
N ASN A 319 12.51 -16.66 -10.98
CA ASN A 319 11.57 -15.67 -11.50
C ASN A 319 11.92 -14.23 -11.09
N ILE A 320 12.24 -13.99 -9.81
CA ILE A 320 12.69 -12.67 -9.31
C ILE A 320 14.00 -12.26 -10.00
N ALA A 321 14.96 -13.19 -10.13
CA ALA A 321 16.22 -12.94 -10.80
C ALA A 321 16.04 -12.52 -12.27
N GLY A 322 15.10 -13.15 -12.98
CA GLY A 322 14.71 -12.79 -14.34
C GLY A 322 14.13 -11.37 -14.42
N HIS A 323 13.16 -11.04 -13.57
CA HIS A 323 12.58 -9.69 -13.54
C HIS A 323 13.62 -8.61 -13.18
N ALA A 324 14.53 -8.90 -12.25
CA ALA A 324 15.59 -7.97 -11.90
C ALA A 324 16.62 -7.77 -13.03
N SER A 325 16.85 -8.80 -13.87
CA SER A 325 17.70 -8.67 -15.06
C SER A 325 17.10 -7.70 -16.08
N ILE A 326 15.77 -7.68 -16.22
CA ILE A 326 15.06 -6.70 -17.06
C ILE A 326 15.20 -5.29 -16.47
N MET A 327 15.08 -5.14 -15.14
CA MET A 327 15.31 -3.85 -14.48
C MET A 327 16.72 -3.30 -14.77
N ARG A 328 17.76 -4.14 -14.68
CA ARG A 328 19.14 -3.78 -15.00
C ARG A 328 19.33 -3.38 -16.46
N TYR A 329 18.70 -4.12 -17.39
CA TYR A 329 18.68 -3.75 -18.81
C TYR A 329 18.13 -2.33 -19.03
N PHE A 330 17.10 -1.95 -18.27
CA PHE A 330 16.52 -0.61 -18.26
C PHE A 330 17.24 0.37 -17.33
N GLY A 331 18.49 0.09 -16.96
CA GLY A 331 19.34 0.97 -16.17
C GLY A 331 18.90 1.14 -14.72
N ASN A 332 18.20 0.15 -14.15
CA ASN A 332 17.73 0.18 -12.76
C ASN A 332 16.90 1.43 -12.43
N SER A 333 16.07 1.83 -13.39
CA SER A 333 15.30 3.08 -13.34
C SER A 333 13.94 2.97 -12.65
N TYR A 334 13.62 1.81 -12.09
CA TYR A 334 12.40 1.54 -11.32
C TYR A 334 12.66 0.42 -10.30
N LYS A 335 11.76 0.27 -9.34
CA LYS A 335 11.80 -0.75 -8.28
C LYS A 335 10.91 -1.95 -8.63
N LEU A 336 11.25 -3.12 -8.11
CA LEU A 336 10.35 -4.26 -8.05
C LEU A 336 9.36 -4.05 -6.90
N SER A 337 8.06 -4.06 -7.19
CA SER A 337 7.05 -3.86 -6.16
C SER A 337 6.41 -5.19 -5.73
N LEU A 338 6.35 -5.42 -4.42
CA LEU A 338 5.82 -6.62 -3.78
C LEU A 338 4.42 -6.32 -3.25
N HIS A 339 3.43 -6.51 -4.12
CA HIS A 339 2.03 -6.47 -3.75
C HIS A 339 1.61 -7.70 -2.95
N THR A 340 0.56 -7.56 -2.14
CA THR A 340 0.19 -8.58 -1.14
C THR A 340 1.41 -8.99 -0.28
N GLY A 341 2.30 -8.03 -0.06
CA GLY A 341 3.64 -8.28 0.41
C GLY A 341 3.71 -8.66 1.89
N SER A 342 2.69 -8.37 2.68
CA SER A 342 2.62 -8.78 4.09
C SER A 342 2.82 -10.29 4.27
N ASP A 343 3.61 -10.65 5.28
CA ASP A 343 3.90 -12.00 5.75
C ASP A 343 4.68 -12.89 4.75
N LYS A 344 5.16 -12.32 3.64
CA LYS A 344 5.96 -13.00 2.61
C LYS A 344 7.45 -13.07 2.96
N PHE A 345 7.79 -13.48 4.18
CA PHE A 345 9.15 -13.37 4.73
C PHE A 345 10.25 -14.04 3.90
N VAL A 346 9.94 -15.13 3.19
CA VAL A 346 10.90 -15.82 2.30
C VAL A 346 11.22 -15.03 1.02
N VAL A 347 10.34 -14.10 0.63
CA VAL A 347 10.44 -13.33 -0.63
C VAL A 347 11.36 -12.13 -0.47
N TYR A 348 11.34 -11.49 0.70
CA TYR A 348 12.07 -10.24 0.96
C TYR A 348 13.58 -10.34 0.71
N PRO A 349 14.32 -11.33 1.26
CA PRO A 349 15.76 -11.42 1.01
C PRO A 349 16.07 -11.67 -0.48
N LEU A 350 15.25 -12.46 -1.18
CA LEU A 350 15.41 -12.70 -2.62
C LEU A 350 15.24 -11.40 -3.41
N ALA A 351 14.15 -10.67 -3.18
CA ALA A 351 13.88 -9.41 -3.86
C ALA A 351 15.00 -8.39 -3.60
N MET A 352 15.45 -8.24 -2.35
CA MET A 352 16.54 -7.34 -1.99
C MET A 352 17.86 -7.70 -2.67
N GLN A 353 18.22 -8.99 -2.66
CA GLN A 353 19.45 -9.49 -3.26
C GLN A 353 19.49 -9.26 -4.77
N TYR A 354 18.43 -9.64 -5.49
CA TYR A 354 18.47 -9.59 -6.96
C TYR A 354 18.25 -8.20 -7.53
N THR A 355 17.63 -7.27 -6.79
CA THR A 355 17.35 -5.91 -7.25
C THR A 355 18.31 -4.87 -6.69
N ASP A 356 19.35 -5.28 -5.96
CA ASP A 356 20.29 -4.39 -5.27
C ASP A 356 19.56 -3.36 -4.39
N GLY A 357 18.50 -3.79 -3.71
CA GLY A 357 17.69 -2.95 -2.82
C GLY A 357 16.60 -2.11 -3.50
N LEU A 358 16.41 -2.21 -4.81
CA LEU A 358 15.33 -1.51 -5.53
C LEU A 358 13.98 -2.21 -5.35
N VAL A 359 13.45 -2.15 -4.13
CA VAL A 359 12.19 -2.79 -3.75
C VAL A 359 11.19 -1.80 -3.16
N HIS A 360 9.92 -1.97 -3.53
CA HIS A 360 8.77 -1.40 -2.83
C HIS A 360 7.94 -2.52 -2.18
N LEU A 361 7.71 -2.48 -0.87
CA LEU A 361 6.90 -3.48 -0.17
C LEU A 361 5.52 -2.89 0.15
N LYS A 362 4.41 -3.49 -0.31
CA LYS A 362 3.07 -3.07 0.11
C LYS A 362 2.47 -3.94 1.19
N THR A 363 2.09 -3.30 2.30
CA THR A 363 1.30 -3.91 3.39
C THR A 363 0.02 -3.10 3.61
N ALA A 364 -1.02 -3.74 4.14
CA ALA A 364 -2.24 -3.04 4.56
C ALA A 364 -2.99 -3.81 5.65
N GLY A 365 -3.62 -4.93 5.29
CA GLY A 365 -4.52 -5.65 6.19
C GLY A 365 -3.85 -6.21 7.46
N THR A 366 -2.52 -6.33 7.51
CA THR A 366 -1.84 -6.82 8.71
C THR A 366 -1.91 -5.83 9.90
N SER A 367 -2.01 -4.52 9.64
CA SER A 367 -2.24 -3.53 10.71
C SER A 367 -3.58 -3.78 11.43
N TYR A 368 -4.59 -4.20 10.67
CA TYR A 368 -5.90 -4.60 11.20
C TYR A 368 -5.86 -5.95 11.91
N LEU A 369 -5.10 -6.93 11.40
CA LEU A 369 -4.94 -8.22 12.07
C LEU A 369 -4.24 -8.09 13.43
N GLU A 370 -3.24 -7.21 13.54
CA GLU A 370 -2.59 -6.94 14.83
C GLU A 370 -3.52 -6.19 15.80
N ALA A 371 -4.49 -5.41 15.29
CA ALA A 371 -5.55 -4.83 16.12
C ALA A 371 -6.44 -5.94 16.70
N LEU A 372 -6.87 -6.90 15.86
CA LEU A 372 -7.62 -8.07 16.32
C LEU A 372 -6.83 -8.91 17.33
N ARG A 373 -5.50 -8.99 17.20
CA ARG A 373 -4.63 -9.72 18.13
C ARG A 373 -4.65 -9.12 19.53
N LEU A 374 -4.60 -7.79 19.60
CA LEU A 374 -4.75 -7.08 20.85
C LEU A 374 -6.15 -7.34 21.44
N ILE A 375 -7.21 -7.21 20.64
CA ILE A 375 -8.60 -7.44 21.08
C ILE A 375 -8.80 -8.86 21.62
N ALA A 376 -8.23 -9.87 20.96
CA ALA A 376 -8.23 -11.25 21.46
C ALA A 376 -7.61 -11.41 22.86
N SER A 377 -6.77 -10.46 23.28
CA SER A 377 -6.06 -10.49 24.56
C SER A 377 -6.70 -9.62 25.65
N ILE A 378 -7.50 -8.62 25.28
CA ILE A 378 -8.07 -7.63 26.22
C ILE A 378 -9.60 -7.63 26.31
N ASP A 379 -10.29 -8.09 25.27
CA ASP A 379 -11.74 -8.18 25.18
C ASP A 379 -12.10 -9.47 24.43
N THR A 380 -11.91 -10.60 25.11
CA THR A 380 -12.11 -11.95 24.56
C THR A 380 -13.55 -12.15 24.09
N LYS A 381 -14.52 -11.52 24.78
CA LYS A 381 -15.93 -11.54 24.37
C LYS A 381 -16.12 -10.90 22.99
N LEU A 382 -15.63 -9.68 22.79
CA LEU A 382 -15.71 -9.01 21.49
C LEU A 382 -15.00 -9.82 20.40
N PHE A 383 -13.80 -10.34 20.68
CA PHE A 383 -13.08 -11.15 19.70
C PHE A 383 -13.86 -12.40 19.29
N ARG A 384 -14.53 -13.06 20.23
CA ARG A 384 -15.38 -14.23 19.96
C ARG A 384 -16.56 -13.87 19.05
N GLU A 385 -17.21 -12.74 19.30
CA GLU A 385 -18.30 -12.21 18.46
C GLU A 385 -17.78 -11.91 17.03
N ILE A 386 -16.61 -11.27 16.91
CA ILE A 386 -15.96 -11.00 15.62
C ILE A 386 -15.61 -12.30 14.89
N LEU A 387 -15.06 -13.29 15.58
CA LEU A 387 -14.67 -14.57 14.99
C LEU A 387 -15.87 -15.29 14.37
N ASP A 388 -16.96 -15.46 15.13
CA ASP A 388 -18.15 -16.14 14.62
C ASP A 388 -18.84 -15.33 13.52
N PHE A 389 -18.84 -14.00 13.63
CA PHE A 389 -19.33 -13.12 12.57
C PHE A 389 -18.51 -13.26 11.29
N ALA A 390 -17.17 -13.23 11.38
CA ALA A 390 -16.27 -13.39 10.25
C ALA A 390 -16.45 -14.76 9.58
N ARG A 391 -16.61 -15.84 10.37
CA ARG A 391 -16.90 -17.18 9.86
C ARG A 391 -18.21 -17.20 9.06
N ALA A 392 -19.25 -16.53 9.54
CA ALA A 392 -20.54 -16.46 8.85
C ALA A 392 -20.50 -15.63 7.55
N HIS A 393 -19.60 -14.65 7.43
CA HIS A 393 -19.51 -13.74 6.28
C HIS A 393 -18.43 -14.13 5.25
N TYR A 394 -17.53 -15.06 5.59
CA TYR A 394 -16.35 -15.37 4.80
C TYR A 394 -16.65 -15.66 3.32
N GLU A 395 -17.62 -16.53 3.01
CA GLU A 395 -17.95 -16.90 1.62
C GLU A 395 -18.48 -15.72 0.79
N THR A 396 -19.09 -14.72 1.45
CA THR A 396 -19.54 -13.49 0.78
C THR A 396 -18.36 -12.55 0.56
N ASP A 397 -17.57 -12.28 1.61
CA ASP A 397 -16.54 -11.24 1.61
C ASP A 397 -15.29 -11.64 0.82
N ARG A 398 -15.01 -12.94 0.72
CA ARG A 398 -13.85 -13.45 -0.03
C ARG A 398 -14.00 -13.33 -1.55
N LYS A 399 -15.21 -13.10 -2.08
CA LYS A 399 -15.45 -13.07 -3.54
C LYS A 399 -14.59 -12.07 -4.30
N THR A 400 -14.13 -11.01 -3.62
CA THR A 400 -13.27 -9.98 -4.19
C THR A 400 -11.78 -10.18 -3.85
N TYR A 401 -11.41 -11.34 -3.31
CA TYR A 401 -10.05 -11.65 -2.88
C TYR A 401 -9.63 -13.06 -3.33
N HIS A 402 -8.39 -13.18 -3.77
CA HIS A 402 -7.78 -14.49 -4.03
C HIS A 402 -7.22 -15.07 -2.72
N VAL A 403 -8.01 -15.94 -2.07
CA VAL A 403 -7.66 -16.65 -0.82
C VAL A 403 -8.13 -18.09 -0.85
N SER A 404 -7.43 -18.97 -0.14
CA SER A 404 -7.67 -20.43 -0.13
C SER A 404 -8.09 -21.01 1.22
N ALA A 405 -8.46 -20.17 2.19
CA ALA A 405 -8.88 -20.61 3.51
C ALA A 405 -10.05 -21.59 3.45
N SER A 406 -9.95 -22.65 4.23
CA SER A 406 -11.01 -23.63 4.47
C SER A 406 -11.73 -23.32 5.78
N LEU A 407 -13.01 -22.97 5.68
CA LEU A 407 -13.81 -22.58 6.84
C LEU A 407 -13.95 -23.71 7.88
N ASP A 408 -13.92 -24.97 7.44
CA ASP A 408 -13.96 -26.16 8.31
C ASP A 408 -12.74 -26.26 9.24
N LYS A 409 -11.63 -25.60 8.89
CA LYS A 409 -10.42 -25.52 9.71
C LYS A 409 -10.44 -24.33 10.69
N VAL A 410 -11.46 -23.48 10.62
CA VAL A 410 -11.61 -22.34 11.51
C VAL A 410 -12.63 -22.70 12.60
N PRO A 411 -12.18 -22.97 13.84
CA PRO A 411 -13.05 -23.37 14.93
C PRO A 411 -14.05 -22.27 15.29
N ALA A 412 -15.23 -22.69 15.78
CA ALA A 412 -16.18 -21.77 16.38
C ALA A 412 -15.62 -21.19 17.66
N ALA A 413 -16.03 -19.96 18.00
CA ALA A 413 -15.59 -19.32 19.23
C ALA A 413 -15.89 -20.23 20.44
N SER A 414 -17.08 -20.84 20.49
CA SER A 414 -17.49 -21.74 21.59
C SER A 414 -16.59 -22.98 21.79
N ALA A 415 -15.74 -23.33 20.81
CA ALA A 415 -14.83 -24.47 20.89
C ALA A 415 -13.44 -24.10 21.42
N LEU A 416 -13.19 -22.82 21.72
CA LEU A 416 -11.88 -22.29 22.13
C LEU A 416 -11.91 -21.79 23.56
N THR A 417 -10.81 -21.97 24.30
CA THR A 417 -10.54 -21.22 25.53
C THR A 417 -10.08 -19.80 25.22
N ASP A 418 -10.15 -18.89 26.18
CA ASP A 418 -9.74 -17.49 25.99
C ASP A 418 -8.24 -17.38 25.62
N GLU A 419 -7.41 -18.24 26.19
CA GLU A 419 -5.96 -18.29 25.94
C GLU A 419 -5.62 -18.74 24.51
N GLN A 420 -6.54 -19.43 23.82
CA GLN A 420 -6.34 -19.91 22.46
C GLN A 420 -6.68 -18.85 21.40
N LEU A 421 -7.45 -17.81 21.76
CA LEU A 421 -7.96 -16.82 20.80
C LEU A 421 -6.84 -16.07 20.06
N PRO A 422 -5.77 -15.57 20.71
CA PRO A 422 -4.72 -14.83 20.01
C PRO A 422 -3.93 -15.68 19.01
N ASP A 423 -3.87 -17.01 19.20
CA ASP A 423 -3.12 -17.91 18.32
C ASP A 423 -3.81 -18.14 16.97
N LEU A 424 -5.12 -17.92 16.87
CA LEU A 424 -5.84 -17.96 15.59
C LEU A 424 -5.22 -17.04 14.54
N LEU A 425 -4.63 -15.92 14.95
CA LEU A 425 -3.96 -14.97 14.07
C LEU A 425 -2.57 -15.42 13.61
N ASN A 426 -2.12 -16.61 14.01
CA ASN A 426 -0.95 -17.31 13.47
C ASN A 426 -1.35 -18.46 12.54
N GLN A 427 -2.63 -18.85 12.52
CA GLN A 427 -3.14 -19.99 11.76
C GLN A 427 -3.56 -19.55 10.36
N PHE A 428 -3.19 -20.33 9.36
CA PHE A 428 -3.42 -20.02 7.94
C PHE A 428 -4.87 -19.64 7.66
N ASP A 429 -5.81 -20.55 7.95
CA ASP A 429 -7.21 -20.38 7.56
C ASP A 429 -7.90 -19.26 8.35
N ALA A 430 -7.71 -19.24 9.68
CA ALA A 430 -8.32 -18.23 10.54
C ALA A 430 -7.82 -16.82 10.23
N ARG A 431 -6.51 -16.66 9.97
CA ARG A 431 -5.93 -15.37 9.61
C ARG A 431 -6.48 -14.86 8.27
N GLN A 432 -6.67 -15.72 7.27
CA GLN A 432 -7.30 -15.32 6.01
C GLN A 432 -8.77 -14.92 6.19
N VAL A 433 -9.56 -15.72 6.92
CA VAL A 433 -10.97 -15.43 7.21
C VAL A 433 -11.13 -14.07 7.88
N LEU A 434 -10.33 -13.79 8.92
CA LEU A 434 -10.34 -12.51 9.61
C LEU A 434 -9.85 -11.37 8.71
N HIS A 435 -8.84 -11.61 7.86
CA HIS A 435 -8.27 -10.57 7.00
C HIS A 435 -9.27 -10.03 5.97
N VAL A 436 -10.01 -10.92 5.29
CA VAL A 436 -10.87 -10.52 4.15
C VAL A 436 -12.23 -9.99 4.58
N THR A 437 -12.68 -10.33 5.79
CA THR A 437 -13.95 -9.90 6.38
C THR A 437 -13.90 -8.53 7.08
N PHE A 438 -12.75 -7.85 7.04
CA PHE A 438 -12.55 -6.56 7.73
C PHE A 438 -13.63 -5.52 7.40
N GLY A 439 -14.16 -5.49 6.18
CA GLY A 439 -15.21 -4.52 5.79
C GLY A 439 -16.46 -4.71 6.64
N SER A 440 -17.02 -5.92 6.61
CA SER A 440 -18.21 -6.28 7.38
C SER A 440 -17.98 -6.19 8.89
N VAL A 441 -16.78 -6.58 9.36
CA VAL A 441 -16.41 -6.46 10.77
C VAL A 441 -16.32 -5.01 11.21
N LEU A 442 -15.71 -4.11 10.42
CA LEU A 442 -15.60 -2.71 10.78
C LEU A 442 -16.94 -1.97 10.69
N ASP A 443 -17.82 -2.35 9.76
CA ASP A 443 -19.18 -1.83 9.71
C ASP A 443 -19.97 -2.20 10.98
N THR A 444 -19.85 -3.45 11.44
CA THR A 444 -20.63 -3.95 12.59
C THR A 444 -20.00 -3.59 13.95
N PHE A 445 -18.69 -3.77 14.09
CA PHE A 445 -17.96 -3.69 15.36
C PHE A 445 -16.95 -2.53 15.42
N GLY A 446 -16.80 -1.74 14.35
CA GLY A 446 -15.74 -0.73 14.23
C GLY A 446 -15.73 0.29 15.37
N SER A 447 -16.91 0.72 15.84
CA SER A 447 -17.00 1.67 16.96
C SER A 447 -16.50 1.08 18.28
N GLN A 448 -16.75 -0.21 18.55
CA GLN A 448 -16.26 -0.88 19.77
C GLN A 448 -14.77 -1.20 19.65
N LEU A 449 -14.33 -1.70 18.49
CA LEU A 449 -12.91 -1.89 18.18
C LEU A 449 -12.13 -0.60 18.40
N ARG A 450 -12.62 0.51 17.84
CA ARG A 450 -11.96 1.81 17.95
C ARG A 450 -11.81 2.24 19.41
N ARG A 451 -12.86 2.15 20.22
CA ARG A 451 -12.80 2.49 21.65
C ARG A 451 -11.74 1.67 22.40
N ASN A 452 -11.76 0.34 22.23
CA ASN A 452 -10.79 -0.54 22.89
C ASN A 452 -9.35 -0.23 22.47
N LEU A 453 -9.13 0.03 21.17
CA LEU A 453 -7.81 0.37 20.64
C LEU A 453 -7.34 1.75 21.10
N ASP A 454 -8.23 2.71 21.24
CA ASP A 454 -7.92 4.05 21.73
C ASP A 454 -7.57 4.04 23.23
N GLU A 455 -8.23 3.19 24.03
CA GLU A 455 -7.88 2.94 25.44
C GLU A 455 -6.53 2.20 25.59
N GLN A 456 -6.21 1.31 24.64
CA GLN A 456 -5.00 0.49 24.64
C GLN A 456 -3.99 0.92 23.56
N ARG A 457 -3.96 2.22 23.24
CA ARG A 457 -3.22 2.79 22.11
C ARG A 457 -1.74 2.43 22.11
N THR A 458 -1.07 2.59 23.25
CA THR A 458 0.35 2.22 23.42
C THR A 458 0.58 0.73 23.18
N ALA A 459 -0.33 -0.13 23.66
CA ALA A 459 -0.24 -1.56 23.42
C ALA A 459 -0.43 -1.88 21.92
N TYR A 460 -1.43 -1.27 21.27
CA TYR A 460 -1.66 -1.47 19.84
C TYR A 460 -0.42 -1.09 19.01
N HIS A 461 0.20 0.05 19.30
CA HIS A 461 1.44 0.47 18.62
C HIS A 461 2.60 -0.50 18.86
N ALA A 462 2.68 -1.13 20.05
CA ALA A 462 3.70 -2.15 20.32
C ALA A 462 3.48 -3.44 19.51
N TYR A 463 2.23 -3.86 19.30
CA TYR A 463 1.89 -4.98 18.40
C TYR A 463 2.29 -4.65 16.95
N ILE A 464 1.90 -3.47 16.45
CA ILE A 464 2.31 -2.98 15.13
C ILE A 464 3.83 -2.98 15.00
N LYS A 465 4.55 -2.36 15.95
CA LYS A 465 6.01 -2.29 15.94
C LYS A 465 6.63 -3.69 15.85
N THR A 466 6.22 -4.61 16.71
CA THR A 466 6.76 -5.97 16.75
C THR A 466 6.57 -6.69 15.41
N HIS A 467 5.37 -6.58 14.85
CA HIS A 467 5.05 -7.23 13.59
C HIS A 467 5.81 -6.62 12.40
N PHE A 468 5.86 -5.28 12.31
CA PHE A 468 6.48 -4.58 11.20
C PHE A 468 8.01 -4.56 11.25
N VAL A 469 8.65 -4.62 12.43
CA VAL A 469 10.11 -4.79 12.51
C VAL A 469 10.56 -6.06 11.78
N ARG A 470 9.80 -7.15 11.90
CA ARG A 470 10.09 -8.39 11.15
C ARG A 470 9.96 -8.21 9.63
N HIS A 471 9.03 -7.37 9.18
CA HIS A 471 8.84 -7.06 7.76
C HIS A 471 9.97 -6.18 7.23
N LEU A 472 10.40 -5.19 8.00
CA LEU A 472 11.38 -4.19 7.58
C LEU A 472 12.83 -4.66 7.72
N ALA A 473 13.11 -5.62 8.60
CA ALA A 473 14.47 -6.08 8.88
C ALA A 473 15.26 -6.49 7.61
N PRO A 474 14.69 -7.23 6.64
CA PRO A 474 15.42 -7.57 5.40
C PRO A 474 15.71 -6.38 4.48
N PHE A 475 14.99 -5.28 4.64
CA PHE A 475 15.13 -4.05 3.84
C PHE A 475 16.03 -3.01 4.51
N ALA A 476 16.42 -3.25 5.76
CA ALA A 476 17.21 -2.30 6.51
C ALA A 476 18.60 -2.16 5.88
N THR A 477 19.03 -0.94 5.62
CA THR A 477 20.42 -0.67 5.25
C THR A 477 21.30 -1.02 6.45
N SER A 478 22.34 -1.84 6.26
CA SER A 478 23.38 -1.99 7.29
C SER A 478 23.84 -0.59 7.72
N PRO A 479 24.06 -0.33 9.02
CA PRO A 479 24.63 0.95 9.44
C PRO A 479 25.97 1.12 8.73
N VAL A 480 26.07 2.21 7.96
CA VAL A 480 27.29 2.64 7.27
C VAL A 480 28.38 2.94 8.28
#